data_AF-A0A822G2X5-F1
#
_entry.id   AF-A0A822G2X5-F1
#
_cell.length_a   1.000
_cell.length_b   1.000
_cell.length_c   1.000
_cell.angle_alpha   90.00
_cell.angle_beta   90.00
_cell.angle_gamma   90.00
#
_symmetry.space_group_name_H-M   'P 1'
#
loop_
_entity.id
_entity.type
_entity.pdbx_description
1 polymer ?
#
loop_
_entity_poly.entity_id
_entity_poly.type
_entity_poly.pdbx_seq_one_letter_code
_entity_poly.pdbx_strand_id
1 'polypeptide(L)' 'KGTALVFCPAPENLVEYLSIVKPTQASVVPRVLNKVYDAIIKDVNKSAIKKYLVQQALREQPPFLSHFVFRKVRALFGGK' A
#
# COMPACT_ATOMS: atom_id res chain seq x y z
N LYS A 1 -24.30 -14.73 1.03
CA LYS A 1 -22.97 -14.07 1.06
C LYS A 1 -23.21 -12.60 1.38
N GLY A 2 -22.96 -12.15 2.61
CA GLY A 2 -23.20 -10.77 3.01
C GLY A 2 -22.03 -9.88 2.60
N THR A 3 -22.30 -8.80 1.88
CA THR A 3 -21.33 -7.74 1.62
C THR A 3 -21.32 -6.79 2.80
N ALA A 4 -20.23 -6.80 3.58
CA ALA A 4 -20.04 -5.82 4.65
C ALA A 4 -19.65 -4.47 4.00
N LEU A 5 -20.55 -3.50 4.07
CA LEU A 5 -20.28 -2.13 3.62
C LEU A 5 -19.67 -1.36 4.80
N VAL A 6 -18.37 -1.07 4.72
CA VAL A 6 -17.67 -0.23 5.69
C VAL A 6 -17.56 1.17 5.12
N PHE A 7 -18.18 2.13 5.79
CA PHE A 7 -18.16 3.54 5.38
C PHE A 7 -16.96 4.25 6.02
N CYS A 8 -16.27 5.08 5.24
CA CYS A 8 -15.22 5.95 5.76
C CYS A 8 -15.86 7.29 6.16
N PRO A 9 -15.89 7.65 7.46
CA PRO A 9 -16.61 8.83 7.94
C PRO A 9 -15.98 10.15 7.49
N ALA A 10 -14.67 10.18 7.23
CA ALA A 10 -13.95 11.36 6.79
C ALA A 10 -12.91 10.99 5.70
N PRO A 11 -12.83 11.73 4.59
CA PRO A 11 -11.94 11.42 3.47
C PRO A 11 -10.46 11.62 3.80
N GLU A 12 -10.14 12.29 4.90
CA GLU A 12 -8.77 12.56 5.35
C GLU A 12 -8.07 11.30 5.86
N ASN A 13 -8.83 10.41 6.51
CA ASN A 13 -8.32 9.17 7.09
C ASN A 13 -8.42 7.98 6.13
N LEU A 14 -8.73 8.22 4.86
CA LEU A 14 -8.99 7.18 3.87
C LEU A 14 -7.81 6.20 3.73
N VAL A 15 -6.57 6.70 3.78
CA VAL A 15 -5.36 5.88 3.70
C VAL A 15 -5.25 4.93 4.90
N GLU A 16 -5.60 5.41 6.10
CA GLU A 16 -5.58 4.62 7.33
C GLU A 16 -6.64 3.52 7.27
N TYR A 17 -7.87 3.85 6.87
CA TYR A 17 -8.95 2.88 6.71
C TYR A 17 -8.68 1.83 5.63
N LEU A 18 -8.06 2.21 4.50
CA LEU A 18 -7.64 1.25 3.48
C LEU A 18 -6.64 0.23 4.03
N SER A 19 -5.75 0.65 4.92
CA SER A 19 -4.76 -0.24 5.55
C SER A 19 -5.39 -1.22 6.54
N ILE A 20 -6.52 -0.85 7.16
CA ILE A 20 -7.26 -1.70 8.11
C ILE A 20 -8.12 -2.71 7.37
N VAL A 21 -8.91 -2.23 6.40
CA VAL A 21 -9.91 -3.05 5.69
C VAL A 21 -9.27 -3.96 4.65
N LYS A 22 -8.15 -3.54 4.03
CA LYS A 22 -7.41 -4.28 2.98
C LYS A 22 -8.36 -4.91 1.94
N PRO A 23 -9.17 -4.09 1.24
CA PRO A 23 -10.14 -4.61 0.29
C PRO A 23 -9.46 -5.39 -0.84
N THR A 24 -10.06 -6.51 -1.25
CA THR A 24 -9.60 -7.30 -2.40
C THR A 24 -9.87 -6.59 -3.73
N GLN A 25 -10.96 -5.83 -3.79
CA GLN A 25 -11.33 -4.99 -4.92
C GLN A 25 -11.83 -3.64 -4.40
N ALA A 26 -11.35 -2.56 -5.00
CA ALA A 26 -11.77 -1.20 -4.69
C ALA A 26 -12.08 -0.46 -6.00
N SER A 27 -13.34 -0.07 -6.19
CA SER A 27 -13.72 0.86 -7.26
C SER A 27 -13.55 2.28 -6.74
N VAL A 28 -12.64 3.05 -7.34
CA VAL A 28 -12.29 4.40 -6.89
C VAL A 28 -12.27 5.38 -8.05
N VAL A 29 -12.57 6.64 -7.73
CA VAL A 29 -12.45 7.76 -8.68
C VAL A 29 -10.97 8.14 -8.83
N PRO A 30 -10.48 8.54 -10.02
CA PRO A 30 -9.07 8.91 -10.23
C PRO A 30 -8.52 9.93 -9.24
N ARG A 31 -9.34 10.92 -8.83
CA ARG A 31 -8.95 11.93 -7.82
C ARG A 31 -8.58 11.30 -6.47
N VAL A 32 -9.25 10.23 -6.07
CA VAL A 32 -8.97 9.51 -4.82
C VAL A 32 -7.67 8.71 -4.96
N LEU A 33 -7.48 8.04 -6.10
CA LEU A 33 -6.25 7.30 -6.38
C LEU A 33 -5.02 8.21 -6.33
N ASN A 34 -5.09 9.40 -6.93
CA ASN A 34 -4.01 10.38 -6.91
C ASN A 34 -3.69 10.83 -5.48
N LYS A 35 -4.71 11.13 -4.66
CA LYS A 35 -4.51 11.50 -3.25
C LYS A 35 -3.80 10.40 -2.44
N VAL A 36 -4.21 9.15 -2.63
CA VAL A 36 -3.58 8.01 -1.95
C VAL A 36 -2.14 7.85 -2.39
N TYR A 37 -1.88 7.98 -3.69
CA TYR A 37 -0.53 7.97 -4.25
C TYR A 37 0.35 9.07 -3.65
N ASP A 38 -0.13 10.31 -3.65
CA ASP A 38 0.62 11.46 -3.12
C ASP A 38 0.95 11.30 -1.64
N ALA A 39 0.00 10.79 -0.84
CA ALA A 39 0.21 10.50 0.57
C ALA A 39 1.32 9.46 0.79
N ILE A 40 1.29 8.35 0.02
CA ILE A 40 2.30 7.30 0.10
C ILE A 40 3.68 7.83 -0.34
N ILE A 41 3.75 8.56 -1.46
CA ILE A 41 5.01 9.10 -1.98
C ILE A 41 5.60 10.14 -1.04
N LYS A 42 4.77 10.97 -0.39
CA LYS A 42 5.21 11.91 0.63
C LYS A 42 5.88 11.19 1.81
N ASP A 43 5.32 10.08 2.27
CA ASP A 43 5.89 9.30 3.38
C ASP A 43 7.15 8.52 2.98
N VAL A 44 7.18 8.00 1.75
CA VAL A 44 8.32 7.28 1.19
C VAL A 44 9.51 8.21 0.99
N ASN A 45 9.29 9.43 0.52
CA ASN A 45 10.35 10.42 0.31
C ASN A 45 11.03 10.89 1.61
N LYS A 46 10.42 10.67 2.78
CA LYS A 46 11.05 10.96 4.09
C LYS A 46 12.26 10.06 4.39
N SER A 47 12.39 8.89 3.75
CA SER A 47 13.47 7.94 4.01
C SER A 47 14.07 7.41 2.71
N ALA A 48 15.39 7.57 2.57
CA ALA A 48 16.13 7.08 1.40
C ALA A 48 15.96 5.56 1.19
N ILE A 49 15.89 4.79 2.27
CA ILE A 49 15.72 3.33 2.23
C ILE A 49 14.33 2.98 1.69
N LYS A 50 13.28 3.63 2.20
CA LYS A 50 11.90 3.39 1.73
C LYS A 50 11.75 3.76 0.26
N LYS A 51 12.34 4.89 -0.15
CA LYS A 51 12.35 5.33 -1.55
C LYS A 51 13.00 4.31 -2.48
N TYR A 52 14.15 3.77 -2.09
CA TYR A 52 14.84 2.74 -2.86
C TYR A 52 13.98 1.47 -3.02
N LEU A 53 13.39 0.97 -1.94
CA LEU A 53 12.53 -0.22 -1.98
C LEU A 53 11.29 -0.03 -2.85
N VAL A 54 10.64 1.13 -2.76
CA VAL A 54 9.46 1.44 -3.57
C VAL A 54 9.83 1.58 -5.04
N GLN A 55 10.94 2.25 -5.36
CA GLN A 55 11.42 2.36 -6.73
C GLN A 55 11.78 0.99 -7.33
N GLN A 56 12.39 0.11 -6.54
CA GLN A 56 12.67 -1.27 -6.96
C GLN A 56 11.36 -2.04 -7.22
N ALA A 57 10.39 -1.94 -6.33
CA ALA A 57 9.10 -2.62 -6.48
C ALA A 57 8.27 -2.10 -7.67
N LEU A 58 8.35 -0.80 -7.99
CA LEU A 58 7.69 -0.22 -9.16
C LEU A 58 8.37 -0.62 -10.47
N ARG A 59 9.69 -0.83 -10.44
CA ARG A 59 10.49 -1.27 -11.59
C ARG A 59 10.30 -2.75 -11.89
N GLU A 60 10.15 -3.57 -10.86
CA GLU A 60 9.82 -5.00 -10.98
C GLU A 60 8.29 -5.19 -11.05
N GLN A 61 7.69 -4.91 -12.21
CA GLN A 61 6.34 -5.40 -12.52
C GLN A 61 6.31 -6.93 -12.27
N PRO A 62 5.40 -7.48 -11.45
CA PRO A 62 5.59 -8.81 -10.88
C PRO A 62 5.38 -9.94 -11.89
N PRO A 63 6.37 -10.82 -12.14
CA PRO A 63 6.11 -12.17 -12.61
C PRO A 63 5.94 -13.06 -11.38
N PHE A 64 4.74 -13.12 -10.78
CA PHE A 64 4.25 -14.20 -9.87
C PHE A 64 5.06 -14.54 -8.57
N LEU A 65 6.34 -14.15 -8.44
CA LEU A 65 7.30 -14.60 -7.43
C LEU A 65 7.60 -13.53 -6.36
N SER A 66 7.02 -12.33 -6.47
CA SER A 66 7.23 -11.22 -5.53
C SER A 66 6.77 -11.56 -4.10
N HIS A 67 5.77 -12.43 -3.95
CA HIS A 67 5.30 -12.92 -2.64
C HIS A 67 6.37 -13.72 -1.87
N PHE A 68 7.27 -14.41 -2.57
CA PHE A 68 8.36 -15.16 -1.93
C PHE A 68 9.50 -14.24 -1.49
N VAL A 69 9.84 -13.23 -2.29
CA VAL A 69 10.89 -12.26 -1.97
C VAL A 69 10.46 -11.38 -0.79
N PHE A 70 9.20 -10.93 -0.76
CA PHE A 70 8.68 -10.12 0.33
C PHE A 70 8.64 -10.86 1.68
N ARG A 71 8.38 -12.17 1.70
CA ARG A 71 8.49 -13.00 2.92
C ARG A 71 9.93 -13.10 3.44
N LYS A 72 10.92 -13.24 2.57
CA LYS A 72 12.33 -13.29 2.97
C LYS A 72 12.84 -11.94 3.47
N VAL A 73 12.48 -10.85 2.81
CA VAL A 73 12.84 -9.49 3.25
C VAL A 73 12.19 -9.19 4.60
N ARG A 74 10.93 -9.56 4.82
CA ARG A 74 10.27 -9.41 6.13
C ARG A 74 10.95 -10.21 7.24
N ALA A 75 11.50 -11.40 6.94
CA ALA A 75 12.27 -12.19 7.90
C ALA A 75 13.65 -11.57 8.22
N LEU A 76 14.27 -10.87 7.26
CA LEU A 76 15.56 -10.21 7.45
C LEU A 76 15.46 -8.88 8.20
N PHE A 77 14.35 -8.15 8.05
CA PHE A 77 14.11 -6.87 8.74
C PHE A 77 13.29 -7.02 10.04
N GLY A 78 12.96 -8.25 10.45
CA GLY A 78 12.28 -8.56 11.71
C GLY A 78 13.27 -8.77 12.87
N GLY A 79 13.77 -7.68 13.44
CA GLY A 79 14.41 -7.71 14.76
C GLY A 79 13.36 -7.51 15.85
N LYS A 80 13.17 -8.56 16.67
CA LYS A 80 12.32 -8.69 17.88
C LYS A 80 11.01 -7.91 17.93
#